data_AF-A0A7J7LQD1-F1
#
_entry.id   AF-A0A7J7LQD1-F1
#
_cell.length_a   1.000
_cell.length_b   1.000
_cell.length_c   1.000
_cell.angle_alpha   90.00
_cell.angle_beta   90.00
_cell.angle_gamma   90.00
#
_symmetry.space_group_name_H-M   'P 1'
#
loop_
_entity.id
_entity.type
_entity.pdbx_description
1 polymer ?
#
loop_
_entity_poly.entity_id
_entity_poly.type
_entity_poly.pdbx_seq_one_letter_code
_entity_poly.pdbx_strand_id
1 'polypeptide(L)' 'MTSLDVPIVFAKACEFFIQELTLRSWVYAVESKRKTLRRDDIANAISHEEILDFLLDVVPQEVTFSNLVKTITVLPMRKN' A
#
# COMPACT_ATOMS: atom_id res chain seq x y z
N MET A 1 10.66 -24.81 15.98
CA MET A 1 11.34 -24.92 14.67
C MET A 1 10.27 -24.92 13.60
N THR A 2 10.37 -24.04 12.60
CA THR A 2 9.43 -23.97 11.46
C THR A 2 9.72 -25.11 10.46
N SER A 3 8.71 -25.62 9.76
CA SER A 3 8.89 -26.64 8.70
C SER A 3 9.79 -26.10 7.58
N LEU A 4 10.53 -26.99 6.91
CA LEU A 4 11.37 -26.68 5.74
C LEU A 4 10.57 -26.08 4.58
N ASP A 5 9.28 -26.41 4.48
CA ASP A 5 8.42 -25.93 3.40
C ASP A 5 7.98 -24.47 3.60
N VAL A 6 7.99 -23.98 4.85
CA VAL A 6 7.49 -22.63 5.17
C VAL A 6 8.31 -21.54 4.46
N PRO A 7 9.66 -21.52 4.54
CA PRO A 7 10.46 -20.55 3.79
C PRO A 7 10.26 -20.62 2.27
N ILE A 8 10.05 -21.82 1.71
CA ILE A 8 9.89 -22.02 0.25
C ILE A 8 8.57 -21.41 -0.22
N VAL A 9 7.47 -21.71 0.47
CA VAL A 9 6.15 -21.15 0.17
C VAL A 9 6.17 -19.62 0.35
N PHE A 10 6.80 -19.12 1.41
CA PHE A 10 6.88 -17.70 1.67
C PHE A 10 7.69 -16.95 0.61
N ALA A 11 8.80 -17.52 0.14
CA ALA A 11 9.56 -16.95 -0.97
C ALA A 11 8.70 -16.79 -2.23
N LYS A 12 7.87 -17.79 -2.55
CA LYS A 12 6.96 -17.69 -3.70
C LYS A 12 5.84 -16.68 -3.48
N ALA A 13 5.30 -16.61 -2.27
CA ALA A 13 4.31 -15.60 -1.90
C ALA A 13 4.90 -14.18 -1.99
N CYS A 14 6.14 -13.96 -1.56
CA CYS A 14 6.83 -12.69 -1.70
C CYS A 14 7.02 -12.29 -3.17
N GLU A 15 7.33 -13.24 -4.06
CA GLU A 15 7.42 -12.98 -5.49
C GLU A 15 6.08 -12.47 -6.06
N PHE A 16 4.98 -13.16 -5.75
CA PHE A 16 3.64 -12.72 -6.16
C PHE A 16 3.26 -11.38 -5.53
N PHE A 17 3.60 -11.17 -4.26
CA PHE A 17 3.35 -9.91 -3.58
C PHE A 17 4.06 -8.73 -4.27
N ILE A 18 5.33 -8.89 -4.65
CA ILE A 18 6.09 -7.85 -5.36
C ILE A 18 5.47 -7.56 -6.73
N GLN A 19 5.12 -8.61 -7.49
CA GLN A 19 4.49 -8.46 -8.80
C GLN A 19 3.16 -7.71 -8.70
N GLU A 20 2.32 -8.12 -7.77
CA GLU A 20 1.00 -7.56 -7.57
C GLU A 20 1.08 -6.09 -7.11
N LEU A 21 1.93 -5.79 -6.13
CA LEU A 21 2.16 -4.40 -5.69
C LEU A 21 2.67 -3.53 -6.84
N THR A 22 3.56 -4.07 -7.67
CA THR A 22 4.08 -3.36 -8.86
C THR A 22 2.97 -3.06 -9.86
N LEU A 23 2.11 -4.04 -10.15
CA LEU A 23 1.00 -3.88 -11.10
C LEU A 23 -0.01 -2.84 -10.60
N ARG A 24 -0.42 -2.92 -9.33
CA ARG A 24 -1.33 -1.93 -8.73
C ARG A 24 -0.73 -0.52 -8.76
N SER A 25 0.52 -0.38 -8.36
CA SER A 25 1.23 0.91 -8.39
C SER A 25 1.33 1.46 -9.82
N TRP A 26 1.54 0.59 -10.81
CA TRP A 26 1.66 1.01 -12.20
C TRP A 26 0.40 1.69 -12.75
N VAL A 27 -0.79 1.30 -12.27
CA VAL A 27 -2.06 1.96 -12.65
C VAL A 27 -1.98 3.46 -12.39
N TYR A 28 -1.53 3.88 -11.21
CA TYR A 28 -1.39 5.29 -10.84
C TYR A 28 -0.34 6.03 -11.68
N ALA A 29 0.75 5.34 -12.05
CA ALA A 29 1.76 5.91 -12.94
C ALA A 29 1.18 6.19 -14.32
N VAL A 30 0.41 5.24 -14.87
CA VAL A 30 -0.25 5.35 -16.18
C VAL A 30 -1.33 6.43 -16.18
N GLU A 31 -2.16 6.51 -15.14
CA GLU A 31 -3.16 7.57 -14.96
C GLU A 31 -2.50 8.96 -14.94
N SER A 32 -1.32 9.06 -14.34
CA SER A 32 -0.50 10.27 -14.34
C SER A 32 0.26 10.51 -15.65
N LYS A 33 0.01 9.72 -16.70
CA LYS A 33 0.69 9.76 -18.01
C LYS A 33 2.21 9.58 -17.93
N ARG A 34 2.70 8.89 -16.90
CA ARG A 34 4.13 8.63 -16.69
C ARG A 34 4.49 7.23 -17.20
N LYS A 35 5.74 7.10 -17.64
CA LYS A 35 6.35 5.82 -18.02
C LYS A 35 7.37 5.33 -16.98
N THR A 36 7.35 5.93 -15.80
CA THR A 36 8.27 5.64 -14.71
C THR A 36 7.46 5.56 -13.43
N LEU A 37 7.60 4.44 -12.73
CA LEU A 37 6.99 4.19 -11.42
C LEU A 37 7.71 5.03 -10.36
N ARG A 38 6.95 5.69 -9.49
CA ARG A 38 7.45 6.55 -8.41
C ARG A 38 6.95 6.04 -7.05
N ARG A 39 7.57 6.55 -5.98
CA ARG A 39 7.14 6.25 -4.61
C ARG A 39 5.70 6.64 -4.34
N ASP A 40 5.24 7.77 -4.89
CA ASP A 40 3.86 8.23 -4.74
C ASP A 40 2.84 7.26 -5.34
N ASP A 41 3.20 6.57 -6.43
CA ASP A 41 2.33 5.55 -7.05
C ASP A 41 2.12 4.35 -6.12
N ILE A 42 3.21 3.94 -5.45
CA ILE A 42 3.19 2.85 -4.48
C ILE A 42 2.39 3.27 -3.25
N ALA A 43 2.62 4.48 -2.75
CA ALA A 43 1.90 5.03 -1.60
C ALA A 43 0.38 5.11 -1.88
N ASN A 44 0.00 5.55 -3.08
CA ASN A 44 -1.39 5.58 -3.51
C ASN A 44 -1.98 4.17 -3.66
N ALA A 45 -1.25 3.22 -4.26
CA ALA A 45 -1.75 1.84 -4.37
C ALA A 45 -1.98 1.19 -3.00
N ILE A 46 -1.08 1.43 -2.03
CA ILE A 46 -1.23 0.93 -0.66
C ILE A 46 -2.46 1.56 0.00
N SER A 47 -2.65 2.88 -0.11
CA SER A 47 -3.75 3.57 0.57
C SER A 47 -5.15 3.22 0.03
N HIS A 48 -5.24 2.53 -1.11
CA HIS A 48 -6.52 2.16 -1.74
C HIS A 48 -6.86 0.67 -1.56
N GLU A 49 -6.01 -0.11 -0.90
CA GLU A 49 -6.16 -1.56 -0.75
C GLU A 49 -5.99 -1.97 0.72
N GLU A 50 -7.09 -2.33 1.39
CA GLU A 50 -7.11 -2.68 2.82
C GLU A 50 -6.13 -3.82 3.17
N ILE A 51 -5.94 -4.78 2.25
CA ILE A 51 -4.98 -5.88 2.44
C ILE A 51 -3.52 -5.41 2.57
N LEU A 52 -3.22 -4.17 2.14
CA LEU A 52 -1.90 -3.57 2.18
C LEU A 52 -1.71 -2.63 3.40
N ASP A 53 -2.69 -2.54 4.31
CA ASP A 53 -2.63 -1.64 5.48
C ASP A 53 -1.41 -1.89 6.38
N PHE A 54 -0.88 -3.12 6.38
CA PHE A 54 0.35 -3.46 7.11
C PHE A 54 1.60 -2.70 6.63
N LEU A 55 1.52 -2.01 5.49
CA LEU A 55 2.60 -1.20 4.91
C LEU A 55 2.47 0.29 5.24
N LEU A 56 1.38 0.75 5.86
CA LEU A 56 1.15 2.17 6.13
C LEU A 56 2.22 2.77 7.05
N ASP A 57 2.70 1.98 8.01
CA ASP A 57 3.76 2.40 8.94
C ASP A 57 5.17 2.35 8.32
N VAL A 58 5.31 1.72 7.15
CA VAL A 58 6.60 1.50 6.47
C VAL A 58 6.78 2.45 5.29
N VAL A 59 5.70 2.73 4.56
CA VAL A 59 5.74 3.56 3.36
C VAL A 59 5.28 4.98 3.70
N PRO A 60 6.19 5.98 3.69
CA PRO A 60 5.83 7.35 4.00
C PRO A 60 4.85 7.88 2.96
N GLN A 61 3.69 8.36 3.42
CA GLN A 61 2.74 9.08 2.58
C GLN A 61 2.99 10.58 2.69
N GLU A 62 2.98 11.28 1.56
CA GLU A 62 2.89 12.73 1.53
C GLU A 62 1.60 13.16 2.23
N VAL A 63 1.71 13.88 3.35
CA VAL A 63 0.55 14.36 4.11
C VAL A 63 -0.11 15.47 3.31
N THR A 64 -1.11 15.11 2.53
CA THR A 64 -1.97 16.08 1.84
C THR A 64 -3.11 16.53 2.76
N PHE A 65 -3.63 17.74 2.55
CA PHE A 65 -4.80 18.24 3.27
C PHE A 65 -6.01 17.27 3.16
N SER A 66 -6.13 16.57 2.03
CA SER A 66 -7.13 15.51 1.82
C SER A 66 -6.99 14.36 2.82
N ASN A 67 -5.75 13.91 3.08
CA ASN A 67 -5.47 12.85 4.03
C ASN A 67 -5.79 13.28 5.48
N LEU A 68 -5.48 14.53 5.83
CA LEU A 68 -5.84 15.10 7.13
C LEU A 68 -7.36 15.17 7.33
N VAL A 69 -8.11 15.59 6.30
CA VAL A 69 -9.57 15.62 6.35
C VAL A 69 -10.13 14.22 6.53
N LYS A 70 -9.64 13.22 5.77
CA LYS A 70 -10.05 11.81 5.93
C LYS A 70 -9.83 11.34 7.37
N THR A 71 -8.64 11.54 7.93
CA THR A 71 -8.32 11.19 9.33
C THR A 71 -9.24 11.89 10.33
N ILE A 72 -9.55 13.16 10.14
CA ILE A 72 -10.46 13.90 11.03
C ILE A 72 -11.91 13.40 10.90
N THR A 73 -12.35 13.02 9.69
CA THR A 73 -13.72 12.54 9.44
C THR A 73 -13.96 11.09 9.84
N VAL A 74 -12.94 10.24 9.88
CA VAL A 74 -13.05 8.81 10.27
C VAL A 74 -12.85 8.57 11.77
N LEU A 75 -12.51 9.60 12.56
CA LEU A 75 -12.61 9.49 14.02
C LEU A 75 -14.09 9.42 14.39
N PRO A 76 -14.57 8.34 15.04
CA PRO A 76 -15.93 8.30 15.53
C PRO A 76 -16.05 9.45 16.52
N MET A 77 -16.94 10.40 16.22
CA MET A 77 -17.32 11.43 17.17
C MET A 77 -17.63 10.74 18.49
N ARG A 78 -16.75 10.93 19.47
CA ARG A 78 -16.91 10.44 20.83
C ARG A 78 -18.21 11.03 21.35
N LYS A 79 -19.30 10.24 21.28
CA LYS A 79 -20.58 10.61 21.89
C LYS A 79 -20.33 10.71 23.39
N ASN A 80 -20.43 11.94 23.90
CA ASN A 80 -20.55 12.23 25.33
C ASN A 80 -21.79 11.57 25.91
#